data_AF-A0A7C5YRC1-F1
#
_entry.id   AF-A0A7C5YRC1-F1
#
_cell.length_a   1.000
_cell.length_b   1.000
_cell.length_c   1.000
_cell.angle_alpha   90.00
_cell.angle_beta   90.00
_cell.angle_gamma   90.00
#
_symmetry.space_group_name_H-M   'P 1'
#
loop_
_entity.id
_entity.type
_entity.pdbx_description
1 polymer ?
#
loop_
_entity_poly.entity_id
_entity_poly.type
_entity_poly.pdbx_seq_one_letter_code
_entity_poly.pdbx_strand_id
1 'polypeptide(L)'
;MTFPYYPPTFPYFWWNSLTSLLIDRAFGIVFLPGIFLFLWLVTNKKGFGIGDILFGFSVGGFLGGILSICALFLSFIIGGLFSFFWALIKYKKISGVTVPYLPFLSLSLCIVFFMQEIIIRLVAFYISF
;
A
#
# COMPACT_ATOMS: atom_id res chain seq x y z
N MET A 1 9.01 -23.34 27.43
CA MET A 1 7.84 -22.51 27.03
C MET A 1 7.55 -22.82 25.57
N THR A 2 6.57 -23.69 25.33
CA THR A 2 6.11 -24.05 23.99
C THR A 2 5.01 -23.07 23.59
N PHE A 3 5.23 -22.31 22.52
CA PHE A 3 4.17 -21.50 21.93
C PHE A 3 3.00 -22.42 21.57
N PRO A 4 1.77 -22.11 22.00
CA PRO A 4 0.62 -22.93 21.61
C PRO A 4 0.49 -22.89 20.09
N TYR A 5 0.47 -24.06 19.47
CA TYR A 5 0.05 -24.25 18.09
C TYR A 5 -1.44 -23.88 18.04
N TYR A 6 -1.74 -22.63 17.68
CA TYR A 6 -3.10 -22.27 17.31
C TYR A 6 -3.41 -22.98 16.00
N PRO A 7 -4.38 -23.91 15.96
CA PRO A 7 -4.88 -24.38 14.68
C PRO A 7 -5.39 -23.15 13.91
N PRO A 8 -5.24 -23.09 12.57
CA PRO A 8 -5.77 -21.99 11.79
C PRO A 8 -7.30 -22.02 11.89
N THR A 9 -7.83 -21.35 12.91
CA THR A 9 -9.26 -21.25 13.23
C THR A 9 -9.80 -19.87 12.87
N PHE A 10 -9.14 -19.22 11.91
CA PHE A 10 -9.84 -18.43 10.90
C PHE A 10 -9.99 -19.32 9.67
N PRO A 11 -11.19 -19.51 9.12
CA PRO A 11 -11.42 -20.38 7.98
C PRO A 11 -10.88 -19.74 6.68
N TYR A 12 -9.56 -19.57 6.57
CA TYR A 12 -8.92 -19.13 5.33
C TYR A 12 -9.03 -20.19 4.22
N PHE A 13 -9.25 -21.46 4.58
CA PHE A 13 -9.39 -22.55 3.60
C PHE A 13 -10.74 -22.51 2.85
N TRP A 14 -11.80 -21.98 3.48
CA TRP A 14 -13.15 -21.85 2.87
C TRP A 14 -13.42 -20.44 2.29
N TRP A 15 -12.53 -19.47 2.51
CA TRP A 15 -12.60 -18.10 1.97
C TRP A 15 -11.89 -17.93 0.61
N ASN A 16 -11.62 -19.03 -0.11
CA ASN A 16 -11.07 -19.03 -1.47
C ASN A 16 -12.14 -19.31 -2.53
N SER A 17 -13.37 -18.83 -2.31
CA SER A 17 -14.31 -18.78 -3.41
C SER A 17 -13.80 -17.72 -4.40
N LEU A 18 -13.87 -17.99 -5.69
CA LEU A 18 -13.51 -17.00 -6.73
C LEU A 18 -14.12 -15.62 -6.43
N THR A 19 -15.31 -15.60 -5.85
CA THR A 19 -16.03 -14.41 -5.38
C THR A 19 -15.28 -13.60 -4.32
N SER A 20 -14.69 -14.20 -3.29
CA SER A 20 -13.97 -13.43 -2.25
C SER A 20 -12.70 -12.79 -2.80
N LEU A 21 -11.99 -13.50 -3.68
CA LEU A 21 -10.83 -12.96 -4.38
C LEU A 21 -11.23 -11.80 -5.28
N LEU A 22 -12.30 -11.95 -6.07
CA LEU A 22 -12.81 -10.88 -6.93
C LEU A 22 -13.27 -9.66 -6.13
N ILE A 23 -13.92 -9.85 -4.99
CA ILE A 23 -14.34 -8.77 -4.09
C ILE A 23 -13.12 -8.03 -3.54
N ASP A 24 -12.10 -8.75 -3.08
CA ASP A 24 -10.86 -8.15 -2.56
C ASP A 24 -10.11 -7.35 -3.65
N ARG A 25 -10.02 -7.88 -4.87
CA ARG A 25 -9.42 -7.16 -6.00
C ARG A 25 -10.26 -5.95 -6.42
N ALA A 26 -11.57 -6.10 -6.50
CA ALA A 26 -12.47 -4.98 -6.82
C ALA A 26 -12.37 -3.87 -5.76
N PHE A 27 -12.31 -4.24 -4.48
CA PHE A 27 -12.08 -3.29 -3.40
C PHE A 27 -10.74 -2.57 -3.57
N GLY A 28 -9.65 -3.29 -3.84
CA GLY A 28 -8.34 -2.69 -4.10
C GLY A 28 -8.35 -1.71 -5.30
N ILE A 29 -8.97 -2.12 -6.41
CA ILE A 29 -9.12 -1.32 -7.65
C ILE A 29 -9.85 -0.01 -7.39
N VAL A 30 -10.80 0.04 -6.48
CA VAL A 30 -11.55 1.27 -6.18
C VAL A 30 -10.86 2.08 -5.09
N PHE A 31 -10.41 1.42 -4.03
CA PHE A 31 -9.93 2.05 -2.81
C PHE A 31 -8.67 2.88 -3.03
N LEU A 32 -7.61 2.27 -3.57
CA LEU A 32 -6.31 2.92 -3.68
C LEU A 32 -6.28 4.09 -4.68
N PRO A 33 -6.77 3.94 -5.93
CA PRO A 33 -6.87 5.10 -6.82
C PRO A 33 -7.94 6.09 -6.37
N GLY A 34 -8.98 5.64 -5.65
CA GLY A 34 -9.96 6.54 -5.03
C GLY A 34 -9.33 7.50 -4.03
N ILE A 35 -8.38 7.03 -3.21
CA ILE A 35 -7.60 7.88 -2.30
C ILE A 35 -6.77 8.91 -3.08
N PHE A 36 -6.04 8.47 -4.12
CA PHE A 36 -5.23 9.40 -4.92
C PHE A 36 -6.07 10.41 -5.68
N LEU A 37 -7.22 9.99 -6.22
CA LEU A 37 -8.16 10.88 -6.89
C LEU A 37 -8.74 11.91 -5.90
N PHE A 38 -9.13 11.47 -4.71
CA PHE A 38 -9.60 12.36 -3.65
C PHE A 38 -8.53 13.40 -3.27
N LEU A 39 -7.29 12.97 -3.04
CA LEU A 39 -6.18 13.87 -2.74
C LEU A 39 -5.87 14.81 -3.92
N TRP A 40 -5.97 14.32 -5.16
CA TRP A 40 -5.75 15.12 -6.35
C TRP A 40 -6.79 16.24 -6.50
N LEU A 41 -8.06 15.95 -6.20
CA LEU A 41 -9.14 16.94 -6.20
C LEU A 41 -8.93 17.98 -5.08
N VAL A 42 -8.64 17.54 -3.85
CA VAL A 42 -8.43 18.42 -2.69
C VAL A 42 -7.21 19.31 -2.87
N THR A 43 -6.14 18.81 -3.50
CA THR A 43 -4.90 19.58 -3.72
C THR A 43 -4.92 20.44 -4.99
N ASN A 44 -6.07 20.60 -5.65
CA ASN A 44 -6.19 21.35 -6.91
C ASN A 44 -5.15 20.91 -7.95
N LYS A 45 -4.94 19.60 -8.12
CA LYS A 45 -4.00 19.00 -9.07
C LYS A 45 -2.50 19.25 -8.79
N LYS A 46 -2.13 19.77 -7.61
CA LYS A 46 -0.74 20.14 -7.29
C LYS A 46 0.02 19.11 -6.45
N GLY A 47 -0.64 18.05 -5.96
CA GLY A 47 -0.02 17.03 -5.10
C GLY A 47 0.41 15.74 -5.81
N PHE A 48 -0.45 15.20 -6.68
CA PHE A 48 -0.25 13.90 -7.32
C PHE A 48 -0.37 14.00 -8.85
N GLY A 49 0.42 13.20 -9.56
CA GLY A 49 0.28 13.05 -11.00
C GLY A 49 -0.91 12.15 -11.36
N ILE A 50 -1.47 12.34 -12.56
CA ILE A 50 -2.47 11.41 -13.11
C ILE A 50 -1.88 9.99 -13.22
N GLY A 51 -0.57 9.88 -13.46
CA GLY A 51 0.14 8.60 -13.46
C GLY A 51 0.09 7.87 -12.12
N ASP A 52 0.12 8.58 -10.99
CA ASP A 52 0.01 7.98 -9.65
C ASP A 52 -1.38 7.37 -9.43
N ILE A 53 -2.43 8.04 -9.92
CA ILE A 53 -3.80 7.54 -9.89
C ILE A 53 -3.94 6.27 -10.74
N LEU A 54 -3.45 6.29 -11.99
CA LEU A 54 -3.49 5.13 -12.88
C LEU A 54 -2.74 3.94 -12.32
N PHE A 55 -1.56 4.17 -11.74
CA PHE A 55 -0.80 3.10 -11.12
C PHE A 55 -1.49 2.57 -9.86
N GLY A 56 -2.24 3.42 -9.16
CA GLY A 56 -3.07 3.01 -8.05
C GLY A 56 -4.11 1.95 -8.43
N PHE A 57 -4.70 2.04 -9.64
CA PHE A 57 -5.59 0.98 -10.17
C PHE A 57 -4.84 -0.34 -10.33
N SER A 58 -3.63 -0.31 -10.89
CA SER A 58 -2.81 -1.50 -11.09
C SER A 58 -2.41 -2.15 -9.77
N VAL A 59 -1.94 -1.36 -8.80
CA VAL A 59 -1.58 -1.86 -7.45
C VAL A 59 -2.82 -2.47 -6.79
N GLY A 60 -3.94 -1.76 -6.81
CA GLY A 60 -5.23 -2.18 -6.28
C GLY A 60 -5.71 -3.54 -6.81
N GLY A 61 -5.73 -3.69 -8.14
CA GLY A 61 -6.17 -4.94 -8.77
C GLY A 61 -5.19 -6.09 -8.65
N PHE A 62 -3.89 -5.79 -8.59
CA PHE A 62 -2.88 -6.83 -8.51
C PHE A 62 -2.72 -7.40 -7.10
N LEU A 63 -2.70 -6.53 -6.07
CA LEU A 63 -2.50 -6.95 -4.68
C LEU A 63 -3.81 -7.18 -3.91
N GLY A 64 -4.92 -6.57 -4.33
CA GLY A 64 -6.15 -6.58 -3.53
C GLY A 64 -6.14 -5.56 -2.42
N GLY A 65 -7.16 -5.55 -1.56
CA GLY A 65 -7.43 -4.46 -0.63
C GLY A 65 -6.37 -4.26 0.44
N ILE A 66 -6.21 -5.26 1.31
CA ILE A 66 -5.36 -5.15 2.51
C ILE A 66 -3.89 -4.94 2.14
N LEU A 67 -3.40 -5.67 1.15
CA LEU A 67 -2.02 -5.59 0.68
C LEU A 67 -1.74 -4.25 -0.03
N SER A 68 -2.74 -3.68 -0.71
CA SER A 68 -2.65 -2.34 -1.29
C SER A 68 -2.49 -1.27 -0.22
N ILE A 69 -3.21 -1.38 0.90
CA ILE A 69 -3.05 -0.48 2.06
C ILE A 69 -1.63 -0.60 2.64
N CYS A 70 -1.13 -1.83 2.79
CA CYS A 70 0.24 -2.07 3.25
C CYS A 70 1.28 -1.47 2.29
N ALA A 71 1.09 -1.61 0.97
CA ALA A 71 1.98 -1.04 -0.03
C ALA A 71 1.97 0.49 0.01
N LEU A 72 0.80 1.11 0.12
CA LEU A 72 0.65 2.55 0.29
C LEU A 72 1.35 3.03 1.57
N PHE A 73 1.14 2.36 2.71
CA PHE A 73 1.79 2.70 3.97
C PHE A 73 3.31 2.60 3.88
N LEU A 74 3.82 1.50 3.32
CA LEU A 74 5.26 1.31 3.15
C LEU A 74 5.87 2.36 2.22
N SER A 75 5.13 2.77 1.18
CA SER A 75 5.62 3.79 0.24
C SER A 75 5.73 5.17 0.87
N PHE A 76 4.84 5.51 1.82
CA PHE A 76 4.99 6.72 2.64
C PHE A 76 6.23 6.65 3.53
N ILE A 77 6.55 5.50 4.12
CA ILE A 77 7.76 5.33 4.94
C ILE A 77 9.00 5.52 4.07
N ILE A 78 9.09 4.82 2.93
CA ILE A 78 10.24 4.90 2.03
C ILE A 78 10.39 6.31 1.48
N GLY A 79 9.32 6.90 0.97
CA GLY A 79 9.33 8.26 0.43
C GLY A 79 9.64 9.32 1.49
N GLY A 80 9.14 9.14 2.72
CA GLY A 80 9.43 10.00 3.86
C GLY A 80 10.89 9.93 4.28
N LEU A 81 11.45 8.72 4.42
CA LEU A 81 12.86 8.51 4.73
C LEU A 81 13.75 9.12 3.64
N PHE A 82 13.45 8.85 2.36
CA PHE A 82 14.19 9.41 1.25
C PHE A 82 14.17 10.93 1.26
N SER A 83 13.00 11.54 1.48
CA SER A 83 12.83 12.98 1.56
C SER A 83 13.58 13.59 2.75
N PHE A 84 13.58 12.91 3.90
CA PHE A 84 14.31 13.32 5.09
C PHE A 84 15.82 13.34 4.86
N PHE A 85 16.40 12.25 4.34
CA PHE A 85 17.83 12.21 4.03
C PHE A 85 18.21 13.20 2.93
N TRP A 86 17.37 13.35 1.91
CA TRP A 86 17.60 14.33 0.85
C TRP A 86 17.61 15.77 1.38
N ALA A 87 16.71 16.10 2.30
CA ALA A 87 16.65 17.41 2.95
C ALA A 87 17.90 17.70 3.81
N LEU A 88 18.45 16.69 4.48
CA LEU A 88 19.70 16.83 5.26
C LEU A 88 20.91 17.11 4.38
N ILE A 89 20.99 16.49 3.20
CA ILE A 89 22.12 16.65 2.27
C ILE A 89 22.01 17.97 1.50
N LYS A 90 20.82 18.30 1.01
CA LYS A 90 20.54 19.54 0.29
C LYS A 90 19.73 20.49 1.17
N TYR A 91 20.42 21.42 1.83
CA TYR A 91 19.86 22.58 2.54
C TYR A 91 19.11 23.58 1.62
N LYS A 92 18.34 23.11 0.64
CA LYS A 92 17.50 23.95 -0.22
C LYS A 92 16.05 23.87 0.23
N LYS A 93 15.35 25.01 0.20
CA LYS A 93 13.89 25.07 0.32
C LYS A 93 13.27 24.14 -0.73
N ILE A 94 12.71 23.03 -0.28
CA ILE A 94 12.01 22.01 -1.10
C ILE A 94 10.63 22.53 -1.57
N SER A 95 10.27 23.77 -1.23
CA SER A 95 8.97 24.35 -1.57
C SER A 95 8.79 24.43 -3.09
N GLY A 96 7.82 23.68 -3.62
CA GLY A 96 7.39 23.75 -5.02
C GLY A 96 7.92 22.66 -5.94
N VAL A 97 8.77 21.74 -5.46
CA VAL A 97 9.18 20.57 -6.24
C VAL A 97 8.21 19.42 -5.97
N THR A 98 7.40 19.06 -6.96
CA THR A 98 6.53 17.88 -6.89
C THR A 98 7.40 16.63 -6.87
N VAL A 99 7.47 15.96 -5.72
CA VAL A 99 8.17 14.69 -5.61
C VAL A 99 7.27 13.61 -6.23
N PRO A 100 7.71 12.89 -7.28
CA PRO A 100 6.89 11.85 -7.88
C PRO A 100 6.72 10.70 -6.88
N TYR A 101 5.47 10.32 -6.60
CA TYR A 101 5.15 9.28 -5.61
C TYR A 101 5.32 7.87 -6.21
N LEU A 102 5.07 7.74 -7.50
CA LEU A 102 5.18 6.51 -8.29
C LEU A 102 6.38 5.61 -7.99
N PRO A 103 7.63 6.11 -7.91
CA PRO A 103 8.80 5.26 -7.68
C PRO A 103 8.77 4.58 -6.31
N PHE A 104 8.31 5.30 -5.28
CA PHE A 104 8.21 4.75 -3.93
C PHE A 104 7.08 3.73 -3.85
N LEU A 105 5.94 4.01 -4.47
CA LEU A 105 4.82 3.08 -4.53
C LEU A 105 5.17 1.82 -5.32
N SER A 106 5.88 1.93 -6.44
CA SER A 106 6.35 0.78 -7.21
C SER A 106 7.34 -0.08 -6.42
N LEU A 107 8.25 0.54 -5.67
CA LEU A 107 9.18 -0.20 -4.82
C LEU A 107 8.43 -0.96 -3.71
N SER A 108 7.47 -0.29 -3.06
CA SER A 108 6.63 -0.93 -2.05
C SER A 108 5.76 -2.04 -2.62
N LEU A 109 5.23 -1.89 -3.83
CA LEU A 109 4.51 -2.96 -4.53
C LEU A 109 5.40 -4.20 -4.66
N CYS A 110 6.64 -4.05 -5.09
CA CYS A 110 7.58 -5.18 -5.20
C CYS A 110 7.82 -5.84 -3.84
N ILE A 111 8.10 -5.04 -2.80
CA ILE A 111 8.36 -5.57 -1.45
C ILE A 111 7.14 -6.33 -0.92
N VAL A 112 5.95 -5.72 -1.00
CA VAL A 112 4.72 -6.33 -0.49
C VAL A 112 4.37 -7.58 -1.28
N PHE A 113 4.55 -7.58 -2.61
CA PHE A 113 4.30 -8.75 -3.45
C PHE A 113 5.17 -9.95 -3.04
N PHE A 114 6.48 -9.75 -2.86
CA PHE A 114 7.37 -10.85 -2.47
C PHE A 114 7.24 -11.25 -1.00
N MET A 115 6.83 -10.34 -0.11
CA MET A 115 6.74 -10.57 1.34
C MET A 115 5.30 -10.70 1.85
N GLN A 116 4.32 -10.89 0.96
CA GLN A 116 2.89 -10.88 1.31
C GLN A 116 2.54 -11.84 2.45
N GLU A 117 3.12 -13.04 2.46
CA GLU A 117 2.88 -14.06 3.49
C GLU A 117 3.27 -13.59 4.90
N ILE A 118 4.43 -12.93 4.99
CA ILE A 118 4.95 -12.39 6.25
C ILE A 118 4.08 -11.22 6.71
N ILE A 119 3.71 -10.35 5.77
CA ILE A 119 2.88 -9.16 6.05
C ILE A 119 1.50 -9.57 6.55
N ILE A 120 0.85 -10.53 5.88
CA ILE A 120 -0.47 -11.03 6.28
C ILE A 120 -0.41 -11.63 7.69
N ARG A 121 0.63 -12.40 8.00
CA ARG A 121 0.82 -12.98 9.35
C ARG A 121 1.01 -11.90 10.42
N LEU A 122 1.80 -10.87 10.12
CA LEU A 122 2.00 -9.74 11.04
C LEU A 122 0.69 -8.98 11.29
N VAL A 123 -0.07 -8.71 10.22
CA VAL A 123 -1.37 -8.02 10.32
C VAL A 123 -2.37 -8.87 11.10
N ALA A 124 -2.46 -10.17 10.80
CA ALA A 124 -3.35 -11.09 11.52
C ALA A 124 -2.99 -11.19 13.00
N PHE A 125 -1.69 -11.27 13.33
CA PHE A 125 -1.21 -11.27 14.70
C PHE A 125 -1.64 -10.00 15.45
N TYR A 126 -1.47 -8.82 14.84
CA TYR A 126 -1.82 -7.54 15.46
C TYR A 126 -3.34 -7.36 15.65
N ILE A 127 -4.16 -7.85 14.72
CA ILE A 127 -5.64 -7.78 14.83
C ILE A 127 -6.20 -8.79 15.85
N SER A 128 -5.47 -9.89 16.09
CA SER A 128 -5.90 -10.96 17.02
C SER A 128 -5.63 -10.66 18.51
N PHE A 129 -4.95 -9.56 18.80
CA PHE A 129 -4.71 -9.04 20.15
C PHE A 129 -5.71 -7.92 20.47
#